data_AF-A0A353SU38-F1
#
_entry.id   AF-A0A353SU38-F1
#
_cell.length_a   1.000
_cell.length_b   1.000
_cell.length_c   1.000
_cell.angle_alpha   90.00
_cell.angle_beta   90.00
_cell.angle_gamma   90.00
#
_symmetry.space_group_name_H-M   'P 1'
#
loop_
_entity.id
_entity.type
_entity.pdbx_description
1 polymer ?
#
loop_
_entity_poly.entity_id
_entity_poly.type
_entity_poly.pdbx_seq_one_letter_code
_entity_poly.pdbx_strand_id
1 'polypeptide(L)'
;MSLEDKELIETRFGPLWSGKTEIAFCGSVRTLRDVKRSLDLEGSDAVEIDLQELPGERYAFRFYDGDDRRVVVLVLDAEGEILEEHRAHIAEWLGDMYHETGLMAFDHDAMAALLRKKIAGEL
;
A
#
# COMPACT_ATOMS: atom_id res chain seq x y z
N MET A 1 3.41 -9.10 23.36
CA MET A 1 3.24 -9.40 21.93
C MET A 1 3.02 -8.06 21.28
N SER A 2 3.99 -7.56 20.50
CA SER A 2 3.69 -6.45 19.59
C SER A 2 2.70 -6.99 18.57
N LEU A 3 1.70 -6.18 18.16
CA LEU A 3 1.02 -6.48 16.89
C LEU A 3 2.10 -6.61 15.81
N GLU A 4 1.99 -7.59 14.93
CA GLU A 4 2.77 -7.59 13.69
C GLU A 4 2.36 -6.34 12.88
N ASP A 5 3.29 -5.69 12.18
CA ASP A 5 3.03 -4.40 11.52
C ASP A 5 1.87 -4.50 10.51
N LYS A 6 1.70 -5.68 9.89
CA LYS A 6 0.51 -6.01 9.09
C LYS A 6 -0.79 -5.89 9.87
N GLU A 7 -0.88 -6.44 11.09
CA GLU A 7 -2.13 -6.43 11.86
C GLU A 7 -2.55 -5.00 12.19
N LEU A 8 -1.59 -4.11 12.46
CA LEU A 8 -1.83 -2.69 12.64
C LEU A 8 -2.42 -2.07 11.37
N ILE A 9 -1.81 -2.35 10.21
CA ILE A 9 -2.27 -1.85 8.91
C ILE A 9 -3.68 -2.35 8.59
N GLU A 10 -3.95 -3.65 8.72
CA GLU A 10 -5.26 -4.23 8.43
C GLU A 10 -6.34 -3.75 9.41
N THR A 11 -6.00 -3.55 10.68
CA THR A 11 -6.94 -3.04 11.68
C THR A 11 -7.32 -1.59 11.42
N ARG A 12 -6.35 -0.74 11.04
CA ARG A 12 -6.58 0.71 10.85
C ARG A 12 -7.14 1.05 9.47
N PHE A 13 -6.69 0.35 8.44
CA PHE A 13 -6.95 0.68 7.04
C PHE A 13 -7.70 -0.46 6.33
N GLY A 14 -8.12 -1.52 7.01
CA GLY A 14 -8.79 -2.64 6.38
C GLY A 14 -7.91 -3.44 5.40
N PRO A 15 -8.49 -4.44 4.70
CA PRO A 15 -7.76 -5.28 3.76
C PRO A 15 -7.11 -4.48 2.63
N LEU A 16 -5.99 -4.95 2.09
CA LEU A 16 -5.39 -4.33 0.90
C LEU A 16 -6.36 -4.38 -0.29
N TRP A 17 -6.33 -3.37 -1.16
CA TRP A 17 -7.28 -3.17 -2.27
C TRP A 17 -8.76 -3.01 -1.88
N SER A 18 -9.08 -2.75 -0.61
CA SER A 18 -10.45 -2.39 -0.19
C SER A 18 -10.80 -0.91 -0.39
N GLY A 19 -9.81 -0.08 -0.72
CA GLY A 19 -9.97 1.35 -0.92
C GLY A 19 -10.46 1.72 -2.33
N LYS A 20 -10.34 3.00 -2.65
CA LYS A 20 -10.68 3.60 -3.95
C LYS A 20 -9.44 3.75 -4.83
N THR A 21 -9.63 3.91 -6.14
CA THR A 21 -8.55 4.29 -7.07
C THR A 21 -8.47 5.80 -7.32
N GLU A 22 -9.47 6.54 -6.83
CA GLU A 22 -9.55 8.00 -6.87
C GLU A 22 -10.28 8.56 -5.65
N ILE A 23 -9.88 9.75 -5.20
CA ILE A 23 -10.46 10.46 -4.06
C ILE A 23 -10.56 11.96 -4.35
N ALA A 24 -11.50 12.65 -3.70
CA ALA A 24 -11.48 14.10 -3.65
C ALA A 24 -10.40 14.55 -2.64
N PHE A 25 -9.35 15.19 -3.14
CA PHE A 25 -8.14 15.54 -2.40
C PHE A 25 -7.56 16.86 -2.90
N CYS A 26 -7.12 17.73 -1.99
CA CYS A 26 -6.61 19.09 -2.32
C CYS A 26 -7.54 19.87 -3.27
N GLY A 27 -8.86 19.81 -3.04
CA GLY A 27 -9.86 20.52 -3.86
C GLY A 27 -10.08 19.97 -5.29
N SER A 28 -9.59 18.77 -5.59
CA SER A 28 -9.70 18.13 -6.92
C SER A 28 -9.86 16.62 -6.81
N VAL A 29 -10.38 15.95 -7.84
CA VAL A 29 -10.33 14.48 -7.89
C VAL A 29 -8.92 14.06 -8.28
N ARG A 30 -8.31 13.18 -7.49
CA ARG A 30 -6.95 12.69 -7.66
C ARG A 30 -6.97 11.17 -7.77
N THR A 31 -6.29 10.65 -8.78
CA THR A 31 -6.07 9.21 -8.95
C THR A 31 -4.88 8.75 -8.10
N LEU A 32 -4.73 7.44 -7.94
CA LEU A 32 -3.52 6.82 -7.36
C LEU A 32 -2.23 7.39 -7.95
N ARG A 33 -2.20 7.53 -9.29
CA ARG A 33 -1.03 8.03 -10.01
C ARG A 33 -0.76 9.51 -9.73
N ASP A 34 -1.80 10.31 -9.54
CA ASP A 34 -1.63 11.72 -9.19
C ASP A 34 -1.04 11.87 -7.79
N VAL A 35 -1.52 11.08 -6.83
CA VAL A 35 -1.01 11.08 -5.45
C VAL A 35 0.43 10.56 -5.40
N LYS A 36 0.73 9.45 -6.09
CA LYS A 36 2.09 8.92 -6.25
C LYS A 36 3.06 9.98 -6.79
N ARG A 37 2.64 10.73 -7.82
CA ARG A 37 3.46 11.83 -8.38
C ARG A 37 3.65 12.98 -7.39
N SER A 38 2.61 13.39 -6.65
CA SER A 38 2.77 14.48 -5.69
C SER A 38 3.73 14.16 -4.54
N LEU A 39 3.95 12.87 -4.28
CA LEU A 39 4.87 12.36 -3.26
C LEU A 39 6.27 12.05 -3.81
N ASP A 40 6.55 12.37 -5.07
CA ASP A 40 7.82 12.07 -5.76
C ASP A 40 8.15 10.56 -5.82
N LEU A 41 7.13 9.71 -5.83
CA LEU A 41 7.26 8.26 -5.85
C LEU A 41 7.17 7.68 -7.26
N GLU A 42 7.70 8.32 -8.31
CA GLU A 42 7.47 7.88 -9.71
C GLU A 42 8.23 6.62 -10.15
N GLY A 43 9.04 6.03 -9.26
CA GLY A 43 9.71 4.74 -9.48
C GLY A 43 8.75 3.60 -9.84
N SER A 44 9.22 2.65 -10.65
CA SER A 44 8.44 1.47 -11.04
C SER A 44 8.22 0.51 -9.87
N ASP A 45 9.18 0.48 -8.95
CA ASP A 45 9.19 -0.29 -7.71
C ASP A 45 8.12 0.14 -6.70
N ALA A 46 7.56 1.35 -6.80
CA ALA A 46 6.43 1.81 -5.98
C ALA A 46 5.08 1.44 -6.63
N VAL A 47 4.59 0.22 -6.45
CA VAL A 47 3.35 -0.27 -7.09
C VAL A 47 2.11 0.16 -6.31
N GLU A 48 1.19 0.91 -6.92
CA GLU A 48 0.01 1.45 -6.23
C GLU A 48 -0.98 0.33 -5.79
N ILE A 49 -1.50 0.45 -4.56
CA ILE A 49 -2.52 -0.47 -4.03
C ILE A 49 -3.89 0.21 -4.06
N ASP A 50 -4.12 1.23 -3.22
CA ASP A 50 -5.36 1.98 -3.16
C ASP A 50 -5.24 3.28 -2.34
N LEU A 51 -6.35 4.02 -2.30
CA LEU A 51 -6.54 5.23 -1.51
C LEU A 51 -7.71 5.05 -0.52
N GLN A 52 -7.60 5.61 0.67
CA GLN A 52 -8.67 5.61 1.65
C GLN A 52 -8.94 7.01 2.20
N GLU A 53 -10.21 7.33 2.37
CA GLU A 53 -10.65 8.50 3.14
C GLU A 53 -10.71 8.11 4.61
N LEU A 54 -10.08 8.91 5.46
CA LEU A 54 -10.04 8.75 6.91
C LEU A 54 -10.80 9.91 7.58
N PRO A 55 -11.24 9.73 8.84
CA PRO A 55 -11.87 10.81 9.59
C PRO A 55 -10.96 12.04 9.75
N GLY A 56 -11.54 13.23 9.59
CA GLY A 56 -10.86 14.51 9.78
C GLY A 56 -10.05 14.96 8.56
N GLU A 57 -10.58 14.77 7.34
CA GLU A 57 -9.96 15.20 6.07
C GLU A 57 -8.54 14.65 5.89
N ARG A 58 -8.33 13.41 6.34
CA ARG A 58 -7.09 12.67 6.16
C ARG A 58 -7.28 11.58 5.15
N TYR A 59 -6.18 11.16 4.55
CA TYR A 59 -6.20 10.17 3.48
C TYR A 59 -5.08 9.18 3.68
N ALA A 60 -5.31 7.90 3.39
CA ALA A 60 -4.25 6.90 3.33
C ALA A 60 -3.93 6.59 1.87
N PHE A 61 -2.67 6.70 1.48
CA PHE A 61 -2.16 6.16 0.24
C PHE A 61 -1.38 4.89 0.53
N ARG A 62 -1.80 3.77 -0.07
CA ARG A 62 -1.13 2.48 0.08
C ARG A 62 -0.44 2.09 -1.21
N PHE A 63 0.80 1.65 -1.09
CA PHE A 63 1.57 1.11 -2.20
C PHE A 63 2.50 0.01 -1.70
N TYR A 64 2.94 -0.84 -2.62
CA TYR A 64 4.00 -1.80 -2.38
C TYR A 64 5.33 -1.18 -2.82
N ASP A 65 6.28 -1.10 -1.91
CA ASP A 65 7.66 -0.74 -2.14
C ASP A 65 8.44 -2.02 -2.49
N GLY A 66 8.80 -2.16 -3.76
CA GLY A 66 9.50 -3.32 -4.30
C GLY A 66 10.96 -3.43 -3.86
N ASP A 67 11.62 -2.31 -3.58
CA ASP A 67 13.02 -2.28 -3.14
C ASP A 67 13.13 -2.77 -1.70
N ASP A 68 12.27 -2.28 -0.80
CA ASP A 68 12.22 -2.70 0.60
C ASP A 68 11.34 -3.94 0.84
N ARG A 69 10.59 -4.37 -0.18
CA ARG A 69 9.57 -5.45 -0.13
C ARG A 69 8.53 -5.24 0.95
N ARG A 70 8.06 -4.01 1.09
CA ARG A 70 7.12 -3.60 2.12
C ARG A 70 5.84 -3.08 1.52
N VAL A 71 4.73 -3.37 2.18
CA VAL A 71 3.52 -2.56 1.99
C VAL A 71 3.71 -1.31 2.85
N VAL A 72 3.58 -0.15 2.22
CA VAL A 72 3.71 1.16 2.85
C VAL A 72 2.35 1.84 2.85
N VAL A 73 2.03 2.47 3.98
CA VAL A 73 0.86 3.34 4.14
C VAL A 73 1.33 4.72 4.55
N LEU A 74 1.09 5.71 3.70
CA LEU A 74 1.29 7.12 4.02
C LEU A 74 -0.05 7.74 4.39
N VAL A 75 -0.15 8.30 5.59
CA VAL A 75 -1.30 9.09 6.02
C VAL A 75 -1.02 10.54 5.72
N LEU A 76 -1.90 11.17 4.95
CA LEU A 76 -1.79 12.54 4.47
C LEU A 76 -2.87 13.41 5.12
N ASP A 77 -2.59 14.69 5.35
CA ASP A 77 -3.62 15.70 5.64
C ASP A 77 -4.34 16.18 4.35
N ALA A 78 -5.15 17.23 4.46
CA ALA A 78 -5.94 17.75 3.35
C ALA A 78 -5.10 18.47 2.29
N GLU A 79 -3.91 18.92 2.68
CA GLU A 79 -2.91 19.62 1.89
C GLU A 79 -1.89 18.66 1.26
N GLY A 80 -1.83 17.43 1.74
CA GLY A 80 -0.98 16.36 1.26
C GLY A 80 0.36 16.23 1.98
N GLU A 81 0.49 16.82 3.15
CA GLU A 81 1.63 16.60 4.03
C GLU A 81 1.53 15.23 4.68
N ILE A 82 2.67 14.53 4.79
CA ILE A 82 2.74 13.22 5.41
C ILE A 82 2.69 13.38 6.93
N LEU A 83 1.63 12.83 7.54
CA LEU A 83 1.41 12.81 8.99
C LEU A 83 1.96 11.55 9.65
N GLU A 84 1.80 10.40 9.01
CA GLU A 84 2.23 9.10 9.52
C GLU A 84 2.71 8.20 8.38
N GLU A 85 3.64 7.31 8.71
CA GLU A 85 4.09 6.24 7.83
C GLU A 85 4.02 4.91 8.58
N HIS A 86 3.41 3.90 7.94
CA HIS A 86 3.40 2.52 8.41
C HIS A 86 4.02 1.64 7.34
N ARG A 87 4.87 0.70 7.74
CA ARG A 87 5.49 -0.24 6.82
C ARG A 87 5.45 -1.64 7.41
N ALA A 88 5.03 -2.61 6.61
CA ALA A 88 5.07 -4.02 6.99
C ALA A 88 5.66 -4.84 5.85
N HIS A 89 6.43 -5.87 6.19
CA HIS A 89 7.07 -6.70 5.19
C HIS A 89 6.03 -7.57 4.47
N ILE A 90 6.13 -7.70 3.15
CA ILE A 90 5.14 -8.45 2.34
C ILE A 90 4.96 -9.91 2.79
N ALA A 91 5.99 -10.50 3.39
CA ALA A 91 5.93 -11.84 3.97
C ALA A 91 4.88 -11.98 5.09
N GLU A 92 4.50 -10.92 5.79
CA GLU A 92 3.44 -10.98 6.81
C GLU A 92 2.07 -11.29 6.18
N TRP A 93 1.86 -10.88 4.93
CA TRP A 93 0.68 -11.30 4.15
C TRP A 93 0.89 -12.64 3.48
N LEU A 94 2.04 -12.85 2.84
CA LEU A 94 2.29 -14.04 2.02
C LEU A 94 2.60 -15.30 2.83
N GLY A 95 3.05 -15.18 4.08
CA GLY A 95 3.49 -16.31 4.91
C GLY A 95 4.55 -17.14 4.20
N ASP A 96 4.44 -18.46 4.29
CA ASP A 96 5.38 -19.41 3.68
C ASP A 96 5.54 -19.22 2.16
N MET A 97 4.49 -18.77 1.47
CA MET A 97 4.52 -18.52 0.01
C MET A 97 5.61 -17.52 -0.38
N TYR A 98 5.96 -16.58 0.51
CA TYR A 98 7.03 -15.64 0.25
C TYR A 98 8.37 -16.35 0.00
N HIS A 99 8.67 -17.38 0.81
CA HIS A 99 9.93 -18.12 0.71
C HIS A 99 10.00 -19.01 -0.54
N GLU A 100 8.86 -19.32 -1.15
CA GLU A 100 8.75 -20.12 -2.37
C GLU A 100 8.92 -19.28 -3.65
N THR A 101 8.84 -17.95 -3.56
CA THR A 101 8.94 -17.05 -4.73
C THR A 101 10.32 -17.06 -5.40
N GLY A 102 11.39 -17.32 -4.66
CA GLY A 102 12.76 -17.38 -5.21
C GLY A 102 13.14 -16.09 -5.95
N LEU A 103 13.50 -16.20 -7.23
CA LEU A 103 13.90 -15.06 -8.07
C LEU A 103 12.75 -14.07 -8.35
N MET A 104 11.49 -14.50 -8.22
CA MET A 104 10.32 -13.63 -8.39
C MET A 104 10.27 -12.52 -7.33
N ALA A 105 10.91 -12.71 -6.16
CA ALA A 105 11.01 -11.68 -5.11
C ALA A 105 11.76 -10.41 -5.55
N PHE A 106 12.35 -10.37 -6.74
CA PHE A 106 13.01 -9.20 -7.33
C PHE A 106 12.20 -8.55 -8.45
N ASP A 107 11.04 -9.11 -8.81
CA ASP A 107 10.08 -8.54 -9.75
C ASP A 107 8.92 -7.91 -8.95
N HIS A 108 8.95 -6.58 -8.82
CA HIS A 108 8.00 -5.85 -7.99
C HIS A 108 6.55 -5.98 -8.48
N ASP A 109 6.34 -6.00 -9.80
CA ASP A 109 5.03 -6.18 -10.42
C ASP A 109 4.50 -7.58 -10.13
N ALA A 110 5.36 -8.60 -10.27
CA ALA A 110 4.99 -9.98 -10.00
C ALA A 110 4.66 -10.20 -8.51
N MET A 111 5.43 -9.59 -7.60
CA MET A 111 5.18 -9.66 -6.16
C MET A 111 3.87 -8.97 -5.76
N ALA A 112 3.61 -7.77 -6.28
CA ALA A 112 2.34 -7.07 -6.05
C ALA A 112 1.15 -7.85 -6.61
N ALA A 113 1.29 -8.46 -7.79
CA ALA A 113 0.25 -9.30 -8.40
C ALA A 113 -0.02 -10.57 -7.58
N LEU A 114 1.02 -11.23 -7.05
CA LEU A 114 0.88 -12.39 -6.17
C LEU A 114 0.14 -12.03 -4.90
N LEU A 115 0.55 -10.92 -4.25
CA LEU A 115 -0.12 -10.41 -3.06
C LEU A 115 -1.59 -10.13 -3.34
N ARG A 116 -1.91 -9.48 -4.47
CA ARG A 116 -3.29 -9.19 -4.86
C ARG A 116 -4.13 -10.44 -5.02
N LYS A 117 -3.62 -11.47 -5.72
CA LYS A 117 -4.30 -12.76 -5.87
C LYS A 117 -4.54 -13.43 -4.52
N LYS A 118 -3.55 -13.37 -3.62
CA LYS A 118 -3.69 -13.92 -2.26
C LYS A 118 -4.83 -13.24 -1.50
N ILE A 119 -4.87 -11.91 -1.50
CA ILE A 119 -5.92 -11.14 -0.82
C ILE A 119 -7.31 -11.38 -1.43
N ALA A 120 -7.38 -11.57 -2.75
CA ALA A 120 -8.61 -11.90 -3.44
C ALA A 120 -9.10 -13.36 -3.23
N GLY A 121 -8.28 -14.21 -2.61
CA GLY A 121 -8.60 -15.63 -2.42
C GLY A 121 -8.50 -16.46 -3.71
N GLU A 122 -7.65 -16.04 -4.66
CA GLU A 122 -7.47 -16.67 -5.97
C GLU A 122 -6.26 -17.64 -6.03
N LEU A 123 -5.69 -17.98 -4.86
CA LEU A 123 -4.54 -18.88 -4.70
C LEU A 123 -4.91 -20.15 -3.93
#